data_AF-A0A8C5BJU7-F1
#
_entry.id   AF-A0A8C5BJU7-F1
#
_cell.length_a   1.000
_cell.length_b   1.000
_cell.length_c   1.000
_cell.angle_alpha   90.00
_cell.angle_beta   90.00
_cell.angle_gamma   90.00
#
_symmetry.space_group_name_H-M   'P 1'
#
loop_
_entity.id
_entity.type
_entity.pdbx_description
1 polymer ?
#
loop_
_entity_poly.entity_id
_entity_poly.type
_entity_poly.pdbx_seq_one_letter_code
_entity_poly.pdbx_strand_id
1 'polypeptide(L)'
;MAAQMSTTKVPEVRDITRIERIGAHSHIRGLGLDDALEPRQVSQGMVGQLASRRAAGVILEMIKDGHIAGRAVLIAGQPGTGKTAIAMGIAQALGTDTPFTAMAGSEIFSLEMSKTEALSQAFRKAMGVRIKEETEIIEGEVVEIQIDRPATGTGAKVGKLTLKTTEMETIYDLGNKMIESLSKEKVQAGDVITIDKATGKISKLGRSFTRARDYDAMGAQTQFVQCPEGELQKRKEVVHTVSLHEIDVINSRTQGFLALFSGDTGEIKSEVREQINAKVSEWREEGKAEIIPGVLFIDEVHMLDMECFSFLNRALETDLSPVLIMATNRGITRYGPPPPSRPPPPSRPSPPSRPSPPSPPPPPSRPSPPSRPSSPSSLPVPPLLPVPPPLPVPPPLPVPPPFPSPPPFPSLPHFPSIPPFPSLLSFPSLPPFPSLLSSRPSSPSSLPVPPLFPSLPPFPSLLSFPSLPPSRRQGQGKVLR
;
A
#
# COMPACT_ATOMS: atom_id res chain seq x y z
N MET A 1 -4.02 -30.86 13.40
CA MET A 1 -5.04 -30.05 12.70
C MET A 1 -4.32 -29.15 11.71
N ALA A 2 -4.32 -29.49 10.43
CA ALA A 2 -3.77 -28.63 9.38
C ALA A 2 -4.83 -27.58 9.04
N ALA A 3 -4.54 -26.32 9.27
CA ALA A 3 -5.42 -25.22 8.87
C ALA A 3 -5.35 -25.07 7.34
N GLN A 4 -6.42 -25.47 6.65
CA GLN A 4 -6.64 -25.09 5.26
C GLN A 4 -6.79 -23.58 5.20
N MET A 5 -5.76 -22.87 4.70
CA MET A 5 -5.93 -21.49 4.28
C MET A 5 -6.83 -21.48 3.06
N SER A 6 -8.00 -20.89 3.19
CA SER A 6 -8.85 -20.53 2.07
C SER A 6 -8.05 -19.67 1.09
N THR A 7 -7.91 -20.12 -0.14
CA THR A 7 -7.48 -19.32 -1.28
C THR A 7 -8.48 -18.19 -1.48
N THR A 8 -8.29 -17.10 -0.74
CA THR A 8 -9.07 -15.88 -0.90
C THR A 8 -8.73 -15.37 -2.28
N LYS A 9 -9.69 -15.52 -3.21
CA LYS A 9 -9.58 -15.05 -4.60
C LYS A 9 -9.15 -13.60 -4.57
N VAL A 10 -7.92 -13.32 -5.01
CA VAL A 10 -7.42 -11.96 -5.16
C VAL A 10 -8.28 -11.32 -6.25
N PRO A 11 -9.09 -10.30 -5.94
CA PRO A 11 -9.81 -9.59 -6.98
C PRO A 11 -8.77 -8.97 -7.91
N GLU A 12 -8.83 -9.29 -9.21
CA GLU A 12 -7.99 -8.68 -10.25
C GLU A 12 -7.99 -7.16 -10.07
N VAL A 13 -6.88 -6.64 -9.58
CA VAL A 13 -6.56 -5.23 -9.69
C VAL A 13 -6.19 -5.06 -11.15
N ARG A 14 -7.15 -4.60 -11.96
CA ARG A 14 -6.78 -3.80 -13.12
C ARG A 14 -5.95 -2.68 -12.52
N ASP A 15 -4.64 -2.66 -12.81
CA ASP A 15 -3.82 -1.48 -12.63
C ASP A 15 -4.64 -0.34 -13.23
N ILE A 16 -5.25 0.46 -12.36
CA ILE A 16 -5.94 1.68 -12.75
C ILE A 16 -4.82 2.45 -13.39
N THR A 17 -4.82 2.48 -14.73
CA THR A 17 -3.90 3.19 -15.62
C THR A 17 -3.14 4.19 -14.79
N ARG A 18 -1.90 3.83 -14.40
CA ARG A 18 -1.03 4.74 -13.66
C ARG A 18 -1.08 6.01 -14.48
N ILE A 19 -1.76 7.04 -13.99
CA ILE A 19 -1.82 8.31 -14.70
C ILE A 19 -0.37 8.75 -14.63
N GLU A 20 0.38 8.54 -15.72
CA GLU A 20 1.75 8.99 -15.87
C GLU A 20 1.70 10.52 -15.89
N ARG A 21 1.57 11.10 -14.71
CA ARG A 21 1.69 12.53 -14.50
C ARG A 21 3.14 12.88 -14.78
N ILE A 22 3.36 13.95 -15.54
CA ILE A 22 4.70 14.46 -15.82
C ILE A 22 5.35 14.83 -14.48
N GLY A 23 6.27 13.98 -14.02
CA GLY A 23 7.10 14.19 -12.85
C GLY A 23 8.49 14.70 -13.23
N ALA A 24 9.24 15.22 -12.25
CA ALA A 24 10.58 15.77 -12.46
C ALA A 24 11.56 14.81 -13.16
N HIS A 25 11.34 13.50 -13.05
CA HIS A 25 12.18 12.47 -13.65
C HIS A 25 11.47 11.65 -14.75
N SER A 26 10.20 11.93 -15.06
CA SER A 26 9.39 11.16 -16.03
C SER A 26 9.96 11.08 -17.45
N HIS A 27 10.89 11.98 -17.79
CA HIS A 27 11.59 11.99 -19.08
C HIS A 27 12.70 10.94 -19.21
N ILE A 28 13.12 10.33 -18.10
CA ILE A 28 14.20 9.34 -18.06
C ILE A 28 13.66 7.97 -18.45
N ARG A 29 14.20 7.42 -19.54
CA ARG A 29 13.79 6.11 -20.10
C ARG A 29 14.87 5.04 -19.97
N GLY A 30 15.98 5.34 -19.31
CA GLY A 30 17.12 4.45 -19.11
C GLY A 30 18.43 5.21 -18.90
N LEU A 31 19.55 4.49 -18.86
CA LEU A 31 20.89 5.07 -18.63
C LEU A 31 21.54 5.64 -19.90
N GLY A 32 21.02 5.33 -21.09
CA GLY A 32 21.52 5.85 -22.37
C GLY A 32 22.93 5.34 -22.73
N LEU A 33 23.22 4.08 -22.39
CA LEU A 33 24.49 3.40 -22.69
C LEU A 33 24.41 2.67 -24.03
N ASP A 34 25.55 2.38 -24.63
CA ASP A 34 25.68 1.41 -25.72
C ASP A 34 26.03 0.01 -25.19
N ASP A 35 26.17 -0.95 -26.11
CA ASP A 35 26.48 -2.35 -25.79
C ASP A 35 27.87 -2.53 -25.15
N ALA A 36 28.75 -1.54 -25.27
CA ALA A 36 30.07 -1.52 -24.65
C ALA A 36 30.07 -0.84 -23.26
N LEU A 37 28.88 -0.53 -22.72
CA LEU A 37 28.65 0.23 -21.49
C LEU A 37 29.19 1.68 -21.54
N GLU A 38 29.41 2.22 -22.74
CA GLU A 38 29.83 3.61 -22.90
C GLU A 38 28.61 4.54 -22.97
N PRO A 39 28.55 5.60 -22.15
CA PRO A 39 27.43 6.52 -22.13
C PRO A 39 27.47 7.48 -23.31
N ARG A 40 26.38 7.55 -24.07
CA ARG A 40 26.20 8.59 -25.09
C ARG A 40 25.93 9.94 -24.43
N GLN A 41 26.45 11.03 -25.01
CA GLN A 41 26.33 12.38 -24.45
C GLN A 41 24.87 12.78 -24.15
N VAL A 42 23.95 12.43 -25.05
CA VAL A 42 22.51 12.62 -24.92
C VAL A 42 21.82 11.33 -25.38
N SER A 43 21.13 10.63 -24.48
CA SER A 43 20.37 9.42 -24.81
C SER A 43 19.40 9.04 -23.70
N GLN A 44 18.24 8.46 -24.06
CA GLN A 44 17.22 7.95 -23.14
C GLN A 44 16.78 8.94 -22.02
N GLY A 45 16.79 10.24 -22.33
CA GLY A 45 16.45 11.30 -21.36
C GLY A 45 17.59 11.72 -20.43
N MET A 46 18.74 11.04 -20.47
CA MET A 46 19.93 11.38 -19.71
C MET A 46 20.90 12.24 -20.55
N VAL A 47 21.47 13.27 -19.91
CA VAL A 47 22.45 14.18 -20.53
C VAL A 47 23.65 14.34 -19.61
N GLY A 48 24.87 14.19 -20.15
CA GLY A 48 26.11 14.33 -19.37
C GLY A 48 26.28 13.20 -18.34
N GLN A 49 26.92 13.51 -17.20
CA GLN A 49 27.26 12.57 -16.12
C GLN A 49 27.87 11.24 -16.61
N LEU A 50 28.83 11.33 -17.54
CA LEU A 50 29.38 10.16 -18.24
C LEU A 50 29.99 9.15 -17.25
N ALA A 51 30.85 9.60 -16.33
CA ALA A 51 31.47 8.71 -15.35
C ALA A 51 30.44 7.96 -14.48
N SER A 52 29.44 8.68 -13.95
CA SER A 52 28.41 8.07 -13.10
C SER A 52 27.47 7.15 -13.88
N ARG A 53 27.14 7.48 -15.13
CA ARG A 53 26.30 6.62 -15.99
C ARG A 53 27.02 5.35 -16.42
N ARG A 54 28.32 5.44 -16.75
CA ARG A 54 29.16 4.27 -17.01
C ARG A 54 29.21 3.35 -15.79
N ALA A 55 29.47 3.90 -14.61
CA ALA A 55 29.47 3.13 -13.35
C ALA A 55 28.09 2.49 -13.07
N ALA A 56 27.00 3.24 -13.29
CA ALA A 56 25.64 2.71 -13.19
C ALA A 56 25.37 1.58 -14.19
N GLY A 57 25.96 1.63 -15.38
CA GLY A 57 25.92 0.55 -16.37
C GLY A 57 26.59 -0.73 -15.92
N VAL A 58 27.78 -0.61 -15.31
CA VAL A 58 28.47 -1.77 -14.73
C VAL A 58 27.64 -2.37 -13.60
N ILE A 59 27.04 -1.52 -12.74
CA ILE A 59 26.13 -1.96 -11.69
C ILE A 59 24.91 -2.68 -12.28
N LEU A 60 24.29 -2.11 -13.31
CA LEU A 60 23.15 -2.72 -14.00
C LEU A 60 23.47 -4.13 -14.50
N GLU A 61 24.64 -4.31 -15.13
CA GLU A 61 25.03 -5.62 -15.66
C GLU A 61 25.31 -6.62 -14.54
N MET A 62 25.99 -6.18 -13.47
CA MET A 62 26.21 -7.03 -12.29
C MET A 62 24.89 -7.44 -11.59
N ILE A 63 23.84 -6.61 -11.67
CA ILE A 63 22.49 -6.96 -11.18
C ILE A 63 21.85 -8.01 -12.09
N LYS A 64 21.92 -7.83 -13.41
CA LYS A 64 21.37 -8.79 -14.39
C LYS A 64 22.04 -10.16 -14.30
N ASP A 65 23.35 -10.18 -14.07
CA ASP A 65 24.12 -11.42 -13.88
C ASP A 65 23.84 -12.09 -12.52
N GLY A 66 23.11 -11.43 -11.61
CA GLY A 66 22.80 -11.97 -10.28
C GLY A 66 23.99 -12.02 -9.31
N HIS A 67 25.11 -11.37 -9.63
CA HIS A 67 26.32 -11.35 -8.79
C HIS A 67 26.23 -10.37 -7.59
N ILE A 68 25.19 -9.54 -7.51
CA ILE A 68 24.97 -8.53 -6.46
C ILE A 68 23.74 -8.85 -5.60
N ALA A 69 23.68 -10.05 -5.01
CA ALA A 69 22.86 -10.22 -3.82
C ALA A 69 23.56 -9.54 -2.63
N GLY A 70 22.85 -8.71 -1.87
CA GLY A 70 23.35 -8.17 -0.60
C GLY A 70 24.40 -7.07 -0.66
N ARG A 71 24.52 -6.31 -1.76
CA ARG A 71 25.38 -5.13 -1.81
C ARG A 71 24.57 -3.85 -1.93
N ALA A 72 25.10 -2.79 -1.32
CA ALA A 72 24.55 -1.45 -1.41
C ALA A 72 25.43 -0.54 -2.28
N VAL A 73 24.80 0.33 -3.05
CA VAL A 73 25.45 1.35 -3.87
C VAL A 73 25.22 2.71 -3.22
N LEU A 74 26.28 3.48 -2.99
CA LEU A 74 26.18 4.85 -2.50
C LEU A 74 26.48 5.84 -3.62
N ILE A 75 25.53 6.73 -3.92
CA ILE A 75 25.70 7.84 -4.85
C ILE A 75 25.87 9.13 -4.03
N ALA A 76 27.08 9.67 -4.04
CA ALA A 76 27.41 10.93 -3.39
C ALA A 76 27.63 12.04 -4.42
N GLY A 77 27.17 13.26 -4.11
CA GLY A 77 27.36 14.42 -4.97
C GLY A 77 26.58 15.63 -4.50
N GLN A 78 26.89 16.80 -5.04
CA GLN A 78 26.18 18.04 -4.72
C GLN A 78 24.67 17.94 -5.04
N PRO A 79 23.81 18.73 -4.38
CA PRO A 79 22.40 18.83 -4.76
C PRO A 79 22.25 19.21 -6.25
N GLY A 80 21.24 18.66 -6.92
CA GLY A 80 20.97 18.96 -8.34
C GLY A 80 21.86 18.23 -9.36
N THR A 81 22.80 17.37 -8.95
CA THR A 81 23.69 16.63 -9.88
C THR A 81 23.07 15.39 -10.53
N GLY A 82 21.78 15.11 -10.30
CA GLY A 82 21.07 13.99 -10.93
C GLY A 82 21.23 12.63 -10.24
N LYS A 83 21.44 12.57 -8.92
CA LYS A 83 21.56 11.30 -8.17
C LYS A 83 20.31 10.43 -8.29
N THR A 84 19.14 11.02 -7.98
CA THR A 84 17.83 10.38 -8.12
C THR A 84 17.54 10.02 -9.58
N ALA A 85 17.98 10.85 -10.53
CA ALA A 85 17.86 10.58 -11.97
C ALA A 85 18.66 9.34 -12.39
N ILE A 86 19.88 9.15 -11.89
CA ILE A 86 20.69 7.95 -12.16
C ILE A 86 20.04 6.70 -11.58
N ALA A 87 19.56 6.76 -10.32
CA ALA A 87 18.86 5.63 -9.69
C ALA A 87 17.61 5.22 -10.48
N MET A 88 16.84 6.20 -10.96
CA MET A 88 15.67 5.92 -11.80
C MET A 88 16.05 5.40 -13.18
N GLY A 89 17.17 5.87 -13.75
CA GLY A 89 17.73 5.33 -14.98
C GLY A 89 18.13 3.86 -14.85
N ILE A 90 18.71 3.45 -13.70
CA ILE A 90 19.01 2.03 -13.40
C ILE A 90 17.71 1.23 -13.36
N ALA A 91 16.69 1.69 -12.65
CA ALA A 91 15.40 1.00 -12.55
C ALA A 91 14.73 0.80 -13.91
N GLN A 92 14.66 1.85 -14.73
CA GLN A 92 14.10 1.78 -16.09
C GLN A 92 14.91 0.85 -17.01
N ALA A 93 16.22 0.73 -16.80
CA ALA A 93 17.07 -0.14 -17.59
C ALA A 93 17.05 -1.61 -17.14
N LEU A 94 16.57 -1.91 -15.93
CA LEU A 94 16.32 -3.29 -15.46
C LEU A 94 15.04 -3.87 -16.09
N GLY A 95 14.03 -3.02 -16.29
CA GLY A 95 12.79 -3.39 -16.97
C GLY A 95 11.59 -2.64 -16.42
N THR A 96 10.52 -2.54 -17.20
CA THR A 96 9.27 -1.90 -16.79
C THR A 96 8.56 -2.67 -15.66
N ASP A 97 8.82 -3.97 -15.57
CA ASP A 97 8.23 -4.87 -14.58
C ASP A 97 9.05 -4.95 -13.29
N THR A 98 10.24 -4.34 -13.27
CA THR A 98 11.12 -4.36 -12.10
C THR A 98 10.57 -3.39 -11.04
N PRO A 99 10.31 -3.85 -9.81
CA PRO A 99 9.80 -2.96 -8.77
C PRO A 99 10.86 -1.93 -8.38
N PHE A 100 10.46 -0.66 -8.39
CA PHE A 100 11.29 0.45 -7.92
C PHE A 100 10.58 1.13 -6.76
N THR A 101 11.20 1.10 -5.59
CA THR A 101 10.71 1.80 -4.40
C THR A 101 11.68 2.93 -4.09
N ALA A 102 11.21 4.17 -4.15
CA ALA A 102 11.95 5.33 -3.69
C ALA A 102 11.40 5.78 -2.33
N MET A 103 12.29 6.10 -1.40
CA MET A 103 11.94 6.64 -0.10
C MET A 103 12.96 7.70 0.32
N ALA A 104 12.52 8.69 1.10
CA ALA A 104 13.43 9.62 1.75
C ALA A 104 13.84 9.08 3.14
N GLY A 105 15.08 9.35 3.57
CA GLY A 105 15.56 8.93 4.89
C GLY A 105 14.70 9.46 6.04
N SER A 106 14.02 10.60 5.86
CA SER A 106 13.10 11.16 6.85
C SER A 106 11.75 10.43 6.95
N GLU A 107 11.32 9.71 5.91
CA GLU A 107 10.01 9.01 5.87
C GLU A 107 9.95 7.80 6.82
N ILE A 108 11.11 7.30 7.26
CA ILE A 108 11.21 6.15 8.18
C ILE A 108 10.79 6.53 9.60
N PHE A 109 10.85 7.82 9.94
CA PHE A 109 10.48 8.31 11.26
C PHE A 109 8.97 8.57 11.31
N SER A 110 8.20 7.54 11.63
CA SER A 110 6.75 7.62 11.83
C SER A 110 6.37 7.42 13.31
N LEU A 111 5.20 7.94 13.70
CA LEU A 111 4.58 7.65 15.00
C LEU A 111 3.71 6.38 14.95
N GLU A 112 3.28 5.96 13.76
CA GLU A 112 2.34 4.85 13.58
C GLU A 112 3.03 3.48 13.56
N MET A 113 4.31 3.45 13.17
CA MET A 113 5.10 2.22 13.05
C MET A 113 6.56 2.45 13.44
N SER A 114 7.23 1.40 13.89
CA SER A 114 8.66 1.44 14.19
C SER A 114 9.53 1.66 12.94
N LYS A 115 10.70 2.29 13.14
CA LYS A 115 11.70 2.54 12.09
C LYS A 115 12.12 1.27 11.34
N THR A 116 12.32 0.19 12.10
CA THR A 116 12.65 -1.13 11.56
C THR A 116 11.53 -1.71 10.72
N GLU A 117 10.28 -1.47 11.10
CA GLU A 117 9.13 -1.93 10.33
C GLU A 117 8.97 -1.13 9.04
N ALA A 118 9.13 0.19 9.07
CA ALA A 118 9.12 1.03 7.87
C ALA A 118 10.19 0.58 6.86
N LEU A 119 11.42 0.31 7.33
CA LEU A 119 12.50 -0.24 6.49
C LEU A 119 12.17 -1.65 5.99
N SER A 120 11.62 -2.53 6.83
CA SER A 120 11.23 -3.88 6.42
C SER A 120 10.17 -3.85 5.31
N GLN A 121 9.19 -2.96 5.43
CA GLN A 121 8.17 -2.77 4.39
C GLN A 121 8.78 -2.22 3.11
N ALA A 122 9.71 -1.26 3.18
CA ALA A 122 10.41 -0.75 2.00
C ALA A 122 11.20 -1.83 1.25
N PHE A 123 11.90 -2.71 1.98
CA PHE A 123 12.60 -3.87 1.39
C PHE A 123 11.62 -4.82 0.69
N ARG A 124 10.48 -5.12 1.32
CA ARG A 124 9.48 -6.03 0.75
C ARG A 124 8.67 -5.43 -0.39
N LYS A 125 8.51 -4.10 -0.44
CA LYS A 125 7.94 -3.38 -1.60
C LYS A 125 8.87 -3.42 -2.81
N ALA A 126 10.18 -3.37 -2.57
CA ALA A 126 11.20 -3.47 -3.61
C ALA A 126 11.46 -4.90 -4.11
N MET A 127 10.74 -5.90 -3.60
CA MET A 127 10.85 -7.29 -4.06
C MET A 127 9.56 -7.73 -4.74
N GLY A 128 9.66 -8.12 -6.01
CA GLY A 128 8.54 -8.56 -6.83
C GLY A 128 8.48 -10.08 -6.93
N VAL A 129 7.28 -10.61 -7.01
CA VAL A 129 6.99 -12.01 -7.34
C VAL A 129 6.11 -12.00 -8.58
N ARG A 130 6.64 -12.56 -9.66
CA ARG A 130 5.94 -12.77 -10.92
C ARG A 130 5.30 -14.15 -10.89
N ILE A 131 3.98 -14.18 -10.81
CA ILE A 131 3.17 -15.39 -10.77
C ILE A 131 2.63 -15.63 -12.19
N LYS A 132 2.84 -16.84 -12.70
CA LYS A 132 2.31 -17.28 -13.98
C LYS A 132 1.11 -18.17 -13.71
N GLU A 133 -0.07 -17.72 -14.14
CA GLU A 133 -1.31 -18.47 -13.98
C GLU A 133 -1.90 -18.79 -15.35
N GLU A 134 -2.16 -20.06 -15.61
CA GLU A 134 -2.89 -20.49 -16.80
C GLU A 134 -4.39 -20.45 -16.51
N THR A 135 -5.13 -19.64 -17.25
CA THR A 135 -6.58 -19.54 -17.15
C THR A 135 -7.26 -19.95 -18.46
N GLU A 136 -8.36 -20.70 -18.33
CA GLU A 136 -9.22 -21.01 -19.47
C GLU A 136 -10.25 -19.89 -19.64
N ILE A 137 -10.11 -19.13 -20.72
CA ILE A 137 -11.00 -18.03 -21.08
C ILE A 137 -11.88 -18.42 -22.26
N ILE A 138 -13.14 -17.98 -22.20
CA ILE A 138 -14.09 -18.08 -23.29
C ILE A 138 -14.29 -16.68 -23.86
N GLU A 139 -14.03 -16.51 -25.15
CA GLU A 139 -14.12 -15.21 -25.84
C GLU A 139 -15.05 -15.35 -27.06
N GLY A 140 -16.08 -14.51 -27.13
CA GLY A 140 -17.03 -14.56 -28.25
C GLY A 140 -18.01 -13.39 -28.28
N GLU A 141 -18.63 -13.21 -29.44
CA GLU A 141 -19.79 -12.34 -29.63
C GLU A 141 -21.05 -13.05 -29.13
N VAL A 142 -21.88 -12.33 -28.37
CA VAL A 142 -23.17 -12.83 -27.89
C VAL A 142 -24.19 -12.77 -29.02
N VAL A 143 -24.66 -13.92 -29.49
CA VAL A 143 -25.73 -14.00 -30.49
C VAL A 143 -27.08 -13.80 -29.82
N GLU A 144 -27.34 -14.53 -28.74
CA GLU A 144 -28.62 -14.52 -28.01
C GLU A 144 -28.41 -14.89 -26.53
N ILE A 145 -29.26 -14.33 -25.66
CA ILE A 145 -29.34 -14.66 -24.24
C ILE A 145 -30.80 -15.02 -23.92
N GLN A 146 -31.03 -16.25 -23.49
CA GLN A 146 -32.33 -16.72 -23.02
C GLN A 146 -32.24 -16.92 -21.51
N ILE A 147 -33.15 -16.32 -20.74
CA ILE A 147 -33.20 -16.49 -19.27
C ILE A 147 -34.61 -16.91 -18.90
N ASP A 148 -34.75 -18.16 -18.47
CA ASP A 148 -35.99 -18.71 -17.95
C ASP A 148 -36.13 -18.33 -16.47
N ARG A 149 -37.11 -17.46 -16.20
CA ARG A 149 -37.46 -17.05 -14.85
C ARG A 149 -38.77 -17.74 -14.44
N PRO A 150 -38.79 -18.50 -13.32
CA PRO A 150 -40.03 -19.12 -12.86
C PRO A 150 -41.07 -18.05 -12.51
N ALA A 151 -42.31 -18.29 -12.92
CA ALA A 151 -43.43 -17.33 -12.83
C ALA A 151 -43.72 -16.84 -11.40
N THR A 152 -43.34 -17.62 -10.39
CA THR A 152 -43.50 -17.30 -8.96
C THR A 152 -42.45 -16.31 -8.44
N GLY A 153 -41.42 -15.96 -9.23
CA GLY A 153 -40.33 -15.06 -8.83
C GLY A 153 -39.34 -15.66 -7.83
N THR A 154 -39.70 -16.77 -7.18
CA THR A 154 -38.91 -17.55 -6.23
C THR A 154 -38.52 -18.90 -6.85
N GLY A 155 -37.28 -18.99 -7.33
CA GLY A 155 -36.71 -20.21 -7.89
C GLY A 155 -35.38 -19.95 -8.60
N ALA A 156 -34.63 -21.01 -8.88
CA ALA A 156 -33.39 -20.91 -9.64
C ALA A 156 -33.70 -20.46 -11.08
N LYS A 157 -33.05 -19.39 -11.52
CA LYS A 157 -33.01 -18.95 -12.91
C LYS A 157 -32.09 -19.91 -13.66
N VAL A 158 -32.57 -20.42 -14.78
CA VAL A 158 -31.75 -21.17 -15.74
C VAL A 158 -31.73 -20.35 -17.01
N GLY A 159 -30.63 -20.36 -17.74
CA GLY A 159 -30.53 -19.60 -18.98
C GLY A 159 -29.69 -20.34 -20.01
N LYS A 160 -29.76 -19.88 -21.25
CA LYS A 160 -28.91 -20.31 -22.35
C LYS A 160 -28.23 -19.10 -22.95
N LEU A 161 -26.96 -19.25 -23.27
CA LEU A 161 -26.12 -18.24 -23.89
C LEU A 161 -25.56 -18.79 -25.18
N THR A 162 -25.86 -18.13 -26.29
CA THR A 162 -25.26 -18.47 -27.58
C THR A 162 -24.11 -17.51 -27.85
N LEU A 163 -22.90 -18.06 -27.95
CA LEU A 163 -21.68 -17.31 -28.28
C LEU A 163 -21.16 -17.72 -29.65
N LYS A 164 -20.57 -16.76 -30.36
CA LYS A 164 -20.06 -16.94 -31.70
C LYS A 164 -18.69 -16.28 -31.87
N THR A 165 -17.77 -16.98 -32.52
CA THR A 165 -16.54 -16.44 -33.12
C THR A 165 -16.68 -16.45 -34.64
N THR A 166 -15.64 -16.03 -35.37
CA THR A 166 -15.63 -16.14 -36.84
C THR A 166 -15.67 -17.59 -37.33
N GLU A 167 -15.21 -18.55 -36.52
CA GLU A 167 -15.07 -19.95 -36.91
C GLU A 167 -16.16 -20.86 -36.33
N MET A 168 -16.67 -20.57 -35.13
CA MET A 168 -17.59 -21.46 -34.42
C MET A 168 -18.70 -20.72 -33.68
N GLU A 169 -19.82 -21.41 -33.50
CA GLU A 169 -20.96 -20.95 -32.73
C GLU A 169 -21.36 -22.06 -31.75
N THR A 170 -21.48 -21.71 -30.47
CA THR A 170 -21.75 -22.68 -29.40
C THR A 170 -22.79 -22.15 -28.42
N ILE A 171 -23.58 -23.07 -27.87
CA ILE A 171 -24.64 -22.77 -26.91
C ILE A 171 -24.18 -23.30 -25.53
N TYR A 172 -24.20 -22.42 -24.54
CA TYR A 172 -23.86 -22.71 -23.15
C TYR A 172 -25.09 -22.61 -22.26
N ASP A 173 -25.30 -23.62 -21.42
CA ASP A 173 -26.29 -23.53 -20.33
C ASP A 173 -25.70 -22.73 -19.16
N LEU A 174 -26.46 -21.74 -18.69
CA LEU A 174 -26.07 -20.81 -17.63
C LEU A 174 -26.73 -21.18 -16.30
N GLY A 175 -25.91 -21.21 -15.24
CA GLY A 175 -26.40 -21.27 -13.87
C GLY A 175 -26.73 -19.88 -13.28
N ASN A 176 -27.41 -19.87 -12.13
CA ASN A 176 -27.81 -18.66 -11.40
C ASN A 176 -26.72 -17.59 -11.30
N LYS A 177 -25.51 -17.97 -10.87
CA LYS A 177 -24.39 -17.03 -10.65
C LYS A 177 -23.93 -16.32 -11.93
N MET A 178 -23.96 -17.05 -13.06
CA MET A 178 -23.59 -16.50 -14.37
C MET A 178 -24.67 -15.54 -14.87
N ILE A 179 -25.95 -15.88 -14.69
CA ILE A 179 -27.09 -15.02 -15.05
C ILE A 179 -27.05 -13.71 -14.27
N GLU A 180 -26.76 -13.78 -12.97
CA GLU A 180 -26.58 -12.58 -12.13
C GLU A 180 -25.41 -11.72 -12.62
N SER A 181 -24.28 -12.35 -12.97
CA SER A 181 -23.10 -11.66 -13.49
C SER A 181 -23.36 -10.99 -14.84
N LEU A 182 -24.04 -11.67 -15.77
CA LEU A 182 -24.48 -11.09 -17.05
C LEU A 182 -25.43 -9.91 -16.86
N SER A 183 -26.36 -10.03 -15.90
CA SER A 183 -27.30 -8.95 -15.58
C SER A 183 -26.61 -7.74 -14.93
N LYS A 184 -25.57 -7.99 -14.11
CA LYS A 184 -24.77 -6.96 -13.46
C LYS A 184 -23.94 -6.16 -14.46
N GLU A 185 -23.31 -6.84 -15.42
CA GLU A 185 -22.55 -6.23 -16.53
C GLU A 185 -23.44 -5.70 -17.66
N LYS A 186 -24.77 -5.89 -17.57
CA LYS A 186 -25.76 -5.49 -18.58
C LYS A 186 -25.39 -5.97 -19.99
N VAL A 187 -25.01 -7.24 -20.09
CA VAL A 187 -24.65 -7.87 -21.37
C VAL A 187 -25.89 -8.03 -22.24
N GLN A 188 -25.78 -7.68 -23.51
CA GLN A 188 -26.83 -7.76 -24.52
C GLN A 188 -26.36 -8.54 -25.75
N ALA A 189 -27.33 -8.94 -26.58
CA ALA A 189 -27.04 -9.52 -27.88
C ALA A 189 -26.25 -8.52 -28.75
N GLY A 190 -25.13 -8.98 -29.33
CA GLY A 190 -24.16 -8.18 -30.08
C GLY A 190 -23.01 -7.62 -29.25
N ASP A 191 -22.92 -7.91 -27.96
CA ASP A 191 -21.74 -7.59 -27.17
C ASP A 191 -20.64 -8.65 -27.36
N VAL A 192 -19.38 -8.23 -27.37
CA VAL A 192 -18.22 -9.11 -27.31
C VAL A 192 -17.79 -9.20 -25.84
N ILE A 193 -17.77 -10.42 -25.30
CA ILE A 193 -17.48 -10.68 -23.90
C ILE A 193 -16.36 -11.70 -23.74
N THR A 194 -15.64 -11.58 -22.63
CA THR A 194 -14.73 -12.61 -22.11
C THR A 194 -15.26 -13.18 -20.81
N ILE A 195 -15.27 -14.50 -20.71
CA ILE A 195 -15.69 -15.25 -19.53
C ILE A 195 -14.49 -16.08 -19.07
N ASP A 196 -14.02 -15.81 -17.87
CA ASP A 196 -13.06 -16.72 -17.22
C ASP A 196 -13.83 -17.88 -16.58
N LYS A 197 -13.52 -19.10 -17.03
CA LYS A 197 -14.22 -20.33 -16.63
C LYS A 197 -13.96 -20.71 -15.17
N ALA A 198 -12.79 -20.35 -14.62
CA ALA A 198 -12.43 -20.67 -13.24
C ALA A 198 -13.05 -19.68 -12.24
N THR A 199 -13.03 -18.39 -12.58
CA THR A 199 -13.58 -17.35 -11.69
C THR A 199 -15.07 -17.10 -11.88
N GLY A 200 -15.59 -17.37 -13.08
CA GLY A 200 -16.95 -16.99 -13.49
C GLY A 200 -17.11 -15.49 -13.73
N LYS A 201 -15.99 -14.75 -13.82
CA LYS A 201 -16.00 -13.31 -14.08
C LYS A 201 -16.26 -13.07 -15.56
N ILE A 202 -17.20 -12.15 -15.83
CA ILE A 202 -17.56 -11.74 -17.18
C ILE A 202 -17.07 -10.32 -17.38
N SER A 203 -16.33 -10.08 -18.46
CA SER A 203 -15.88 -8.74 -18.85
C SER A 203 -16.43 -8.40 -20.24
N LYS A 204 -17.13 -7.27 -20.35
CA LYS A 204 -17.57 -6.73 -21.63
C LYS A 204 -16.41 -6.00 -22.31
N LEU A 205 -15.94 -6.50 -23.44
CA LEU A 205 -14.88 -5.88 -24.23
C LEU A 205 -15.42 -4.73 -25.07
N GLY A 206 -16.62 -4.90 -25.63
CA GLY A 206 -17.27 -3.90 -26.45
C GLY A 206 -18.45 -4.47 -27.20
N ARG A 207 -18.85 -3.80 -28.28
CA ARG A 207 -19.96 -4.20 -29.14
C ARG A 207 -19.46 -4.58 -30.53
N SER A 208 -20.03 -5.61 -31.13
CA SER A 208 -19.65 -6.05 -32.47
C SER A 208 -19.98 -4.99 -33.53
N PHE A 209 -19.11 -4.85 -34.53
CA PHE A 209 -19.36 -3.95 -35.66
C PHE A 209 -20.57 -4.36 -36.51
N THR A 210 -20.86 -5.66 -36.57
CA THR A 210 -21.97 -6.26 -37.33
C THR A 210 -23.34 -5.83 -36.82
N ARG A 211 -23.48 -5.64 -35.50
CA ARG A 211 -24.74 -5.23 -34.83
C ARG A 211 -24.73 -3.78 -34.34
N ALA A 212 -23.79 -2.97 -34.83
CA ALA A 212 -23.68 -1.55 -34.49
C ALA A 212 -24.86 -0.71 -35.01
N ARG A 213 -25.58 -1.17 -36.04
CA ARG A 213 -26.66 -0.42 -36.69
C ARG A 213 -28.04 -0.65 -36.09
N ASP A 214 -28.24 -1.73 -35.34
CA ASP A 214 -29.56 -2.15 -34.87
C ASP A 214 -30.06 -1.37 -33.63
N TYR A 215 -29.21 -0.50 -33.07
CA TYR A 215 -29.53 0.26 -31.85
C TYR A 215 -29.25 1.75 -32.04
N ASP A 216 -30.34 2.52 -32.12
CA ASP A 216 -30.36 3.98 -32.34
C ASP A 216 -30.01 4.78 -31.07
N ALA A 217 -30.11 4.16 -29.88
CA ALA A 217 -29.80 4.79 -28.59
C ALA A 217 -28.41 4.42 -28.06
N MET A 218 -27.35 4.63 -28.85
CA MET A 218 -25.97 4.44 -28.40
C MET A 218 -25.58 5.53 -27.40
N GLY A 219 -25.25 5.15 -26.16
CA GLY A 219 -24.55 6.06 -25.25
C GLY A 219 -23.17 6.41 -25.82
N ALA A 220 -22.68 7.62 -25.58
CA ALA A 220 -21.42 8.17 -26.13
C ALA A 220 -20.13 7.40 -25.74
N GLN A 221 -20.24 6.21 -25.14
CA GLN A 221 -19.15 5.43 -24.54
C GLN A 221 -19.07 3.98 -25.05
N THR A 222 -19.87 3.57 -26.04
CA THR A 222 -19.82 2.19 -26.55
C THR A 222 -18.60 1.99 -27.44
N GLN A 223 -17.61 1.22 -26.96
CA GLN A 223 -16.46 0.81 -27.75
C GLN A 223 -16.86 -0.32 -28.70
N PHE A 224 -16.57 -0.16 -29.99
CA PHE A 224 -16.80 -1.18 -30.99
C PHE A 224 -15.55 -2.06 -31.14
N VAL A 225 -15.76 -3.38 -31.10
CA VAL A 225 -14.70 -4.40 -31.16
C VAL A 225 -15.07 -5.38 -32.26
N GLN A 226 -14.06 -5.94 -32.94
CA GLN A 226 -14.28 -6.95 -33.97
C GLN A 226 -14.71 -8.28 -33.35
N CYS A 227 -15.44 -9.08 -34.12
CA CYS A 227 -15.79 -10.44 -33.72
C CYS A 227 -14.49 -11.23 -33.48
N PRO A 228 -14.33 -11.89 -32.31
CA PRO A 228 -13.13 -12.66 -32.02
C PRO A 228 -12.91 -13.76 -33.05
N GLU A 229 -11.64 -13.98 -33.41
CA GLU A 229 -11.23 -15.05 -34.33
C GLU A 229 -10.76 -16.30 -33.58
N GLY A 230 -10.85 -17.45 -34.26
CA GLY A 230 -10.38 -18.74 -33.75
C GLY A 230 -11.38 -19.47 -32.86
N GLU A 231 -10.84 -20.38 -32.05
CA GLU A 231 -11.60 -21.15 -31.07
C GLU A 231 -12.18 -20.27 -29.97
N LEU A 232 -13.39 -20.62 -29.54
CA LEU A 232 -14.14 -19.87 -28.54
C LEU A 232 -13.59 -20.05 -27.13
N GLN A 233 -12.96 -21.20 -26.85
CA GLN A 233 -12.27 -21.47 -25.58
C GLN A 233 -10.77 -21.46 -25.82
N LYS A 234 -10.07 -20.52 -25.17
CA LYS A 234 -8.61 -20.33 -25.29
C LYS A 234 -7.95 -20.50 -23.93
N ARG A 235 -6.74 -21.05 -23.92
CA ARG A 235 -5.86 -21.04 -22.73
C ARG A 235 -5.00 -19.79 -22.80
N LYS A 236 -5.07 -18.96 -21.77
CA LYS A 236 -4.27 -17.73 -21.66
C LYS A 236 -3.42 -17.81 -20.41
N GLU A 237 -2.11 -17.70 -20.59
CA GLU A 237 -1.17 -17.45 -19.49
C GLU A 237 -1.29 -15.97 -19.11
N VAL A 238 -1.71 -15.71 -17.88
CA VAL A 238 -1.76 -14.37 -17.31
C VAL A 238 -0.61 -14.26 -16.33
N VAL A 239 0.25 -13.27 -16.57
CA VAL A 239 1.41 -12.98 -15.73
C VAL A 239 1.05 -11.82 -14.81
N HIS A 240 1.09 -12.06 -13.51
CA HIS A 240 0.85 -11.05 -12.49
C HIS A 240 2.14 -10.77 -11.74
N THR A 241 2.54 -9.51 -11.64
CA THR A 241 3.69 -9.10 -10.82
C THR A 241 3.16 -8.42 -9.56
N VAL A 242 3.43 -8.99 -8.39
CA VAL A 242 2.97 -8.50 -7.09
C VAL A 242 4.16 -8.35 -6.16
N SER A 243 4.19 -7.33 -5.31
CA SER A 243 5.26 -7.16 -4.33
C SER A 243 5.09 -8.09 -3.12
N LEU A 244 6.19 -8.47 -2.46
CA LEU A 244 6.12 -9.26 -1.22
C LEU A 244 5.35 -8.54 -0.12
N HIS A 245 5.44 -7.20 -0.07
CA HIS A 245 4.69 -6.41 0.90
C HIS A 245 3.17 -6.48 0.68
N GLU A 246 2.70 -6.48 -0.57
CA GLU A 246 1.27 -6.63 -0.85
C GLU A 246 0.74 -8.00 -0.39
N ILE A 247 1.51 -9.06 -0.64
CA ILE A 247 1.19 -10.42 -0.17
C ILE A 247 1.14 -10.45 1.37
N ASP A 248 2.08 -9.79 2.05
CA ASP A 248 2.06 -9.68 3.52
C ASP A 248 0.80 -9.03 4.05
N VAL A 249 0.46 -7.84 3.54
CA VAL A 249 -0.67 -7.05 4.03
C VAL A 249 -1.98 -7.82 3.81
N ILE A 250 -2.16 -8.41 2.63
CA ILE A 250 -3.35 -9.22 2.29
C ILE A 250 -3.51 -10.40 3.24
N ASN A 251 -2.43 -11.12 3.58
CA ASN A 251 -2.49 -12.29 4.44
C ASN A 251 -2.46 -11.96 5.95
N SER A 252 -2.11 -10.73 6.32
CA SER A 252 -2.05 -10.31 7.72
C SER A 252 -3.43 -10.06 8.35
N ARG A 253 -4.45 -9.69 7.54
CA ARG A 253 -5.77 -9.26 8.02
C ARG A 253 -6.89 -9.69 7.06
N THR A 254 -8.09 -9.94 7.60
CA THR A 254 -9.28 -10.35 6.81
C THR A 254 -9.71 -9.33 5.74
N GLN A 255 -9.42 -8.04 5.94
CA GLN A 255 -9.62 -6.97 4.96
C GLN A 255 -8.30 -6.31 4.54
N GLY A 256 -7.21 -7.08 4.47
CA GLY A 256 -5.88 -6.57 4.13
C GLY A 256 -5.82 -5.84 2.79
N PHE A 257 -6.65 -6.23 1.81
CA PHE A 257 -6.71 -5.56 0.51
C PHE A 257 -7.07 -4.07 0.60
N LEU A 258 -8.02 -3.68 1.47
CA LEU A 258 -8.42 -2.27 1.59
C LEU A 258 -7.31 -1.44 2.26
N ALA A 259 -6.53 -2.06 3.16
CA ALA A 259 -5.43 -1.41 3.86
C ALA A 259 -4.30 -0.96 2.91
N LEU A 260 -4.12 -1.65 1.77
CA LEU A 260 -3.17 -1.24 0.74
C LEU A 260 -3.51 0.13 0.14
N PHE A 261 -4.80 0.48 0.08
CA PHE A 261 -5.26 1.76 -0.47
C PHE A 261 -5.38 2.85 0.59
N SER A 262 -5.70 2.48 1.84
CA SER A 262 -5.84 3.46 2.93
C SER A 262 -4.50 3.85 3.55
N GLY A 263 -3.44 3.06 3.37
CA GLY A 263 -2.14 3.26 4.01
C GLY A 263 -2.09 2.80 5.47
N ASP A 264 -3.21 2.34 6.03
CA ASP A 264 -3.32 1.82 7.40
C ASP A 264 -2.93 0.34 7.47
N THR A 265 -1.70 0.03 7.05
CA THR A 265 -1.17 -1.34 7.08
C THR A 265 -0.76 -1.76 8.49
N GLY A 266 -0.37 -0.79 9.33
CA GLY A 266 0.21 -1.02 10.65
C GLY A 266 1.47 -1.89 10.61
N GLU A 267 1.85 -2.45 11.76
CA GLU A 267 2.97 -3.39 11.86
C GLU A 267 2.55 -4.82 11.53
N ILE A 268 3.35 -5.50 10.71
CA ILE A 268 3.09 -6.88 10.28
C ILE A 268 3.93 -7.85 11.11
N LYS A 269 3.28 -8.88 11.66
CA LYS A 269 3.95 -9.92 12.45
C LYS A 269 4.99 -10.68 11.62
N SER A 270 6.15 -10.97 12.23
CA SER A 270 7.22 -11.75 11.60
C SER A 270 6.79 -13.14 11.17
N GLU A 271 5.94 -13.81 11.94
CA GLU A 271 5.40 -15.15 11.63
C GLU A 271 4.71 -15.19 10.25
N VAL A 272 3.96 -14.13 9.89
CA VAL A 272 3.28 -14.04 8.60
C VAL A 272 4.31 -13.90 7.48
N ARG A 273 5.36 -13.10 7.68
CA ARG A 273 6.45 -12.92 6.70
C ARG A 273 7.22 -14.21 6.46
N GLU A 274 7.52 -14.95 7.52
CA GLU A 274 8.22 -16.24 7.45
C GLU A 274 7.38 -17.28 6.70
N GLN A 275 6.07 -17.37 6.99
CA GLN A 275 5.15 -18.25 6.26
C GLN A 275 5.06 -17.88 4.77
N ILE A 276 5.03 -16.59 4.44
CA ILE A 276 4.99 -16.12 3.05
C ILE A 276 6.32 -16.43 2.35
N ASN A 277 7.46 -16.19 3.00
CA ASN A 277 8.77 -16.51 2.43
C ASN A 277 8.89 -18.00 2.11
N ALA A 278 8.41 -18.88 3.00
CA ALA A 278 8.39 -20.32 2.76
C ALA A 278 7.53 -20.69 1.53
N LYS A 279 6.33 -20.11 1.41
CA LYS A 279 5.44 -20.34 0.26
C LYS A 279 5.98 -19.79 -1.05
N VAL A 280 6.61 -18.62 -1.03
CA VAL A 280 7.24 -18.05 -2.23
C VAL A 280 8.42 -18.90 -2.66
N SER A 281 9.18 -19.47 -1.73
CA SER A 281 10.22 -20.46 -2.04
C SER A 281 9.63 -21.72 -2.68
N GLU A 282 8.53 -22.25 -2.15
CA GLU A 282 7.82 -23.40 -2.73
C GLU A 282 7.34 -23.09 -4.15
N TRP A 283 6.70 -21.94 -4.39
CA TRP A 283 6.25 -21.56 -5.73
C TRP A 283 7.39 -21.35 -6.72
N ARG A 284 8.56 -20.93 -6.23
CA ARG A 284 9.78 -20.83 -7.03
C ARG A 284 10.31 -22.21 -7.41
N GLU A 285 10.33 -23.16 -6.47
CA GLU A 285 10.76 -24.54 -6.71
C GLU A 285 9.81 -25.28 -7.66
N GLU A 286 8.51 -25.02 -7.56
CA GLU A 286 7.49 -25.56 -8.46
C GLU A 286 7.48 -24.89 -9.86
N GLY A 287 8.21 -23.78 -10.04
CA GLY A 287 8.22 -23.00 -11.28
C GLY A 287 6.95 -22.20 -11.55
N LYS A 288 6.04 -22.06 -10.56
CA LYS A 288 4.81 -21.26 -10.66
C LYS A 288 5.05 -19.77 -10.47
N ALA A 289 6.15 -19.42 -9.78
CA ALA A 289 6.53 -18.04 -9.54
C ALA A 289 8.02 -17.79 -9.79
N GLU A 290 8.33 -16.58 -10.25
CA GLU A 290 9.69 -16.08 -10.43
C GLU A 290 9.88 -14.86 -9.50
N ILE A 291 10.98 -14.83 -8.75
CA ILE A 291 11.31 -13.70 -7.88
C ILE A 291 12.08 -12.68 -8.70
N ILE A 292 11.57 -11.45 -8.75
CA ILE A 292 12.20 -10.32 -9.43
C ILE A 292 12.85 -9.43 -8.37
N PRO A 293 14.20 -9.38 -8.30
CA PRO A 293 14.88 -8.43 -7.45
C PRO A 293 14.65 -7.02 -8.00
N GLY A 294 14.05 -6.16 -7.20
CA GLY A 294 13.87 -4.76 -7.55
C GLY A 294 14.97 -3.87 -7.00
N VAL A 295 14.70 -2.57 -7.01
CA VAL A 295 15.60 -1.53 -6.54
C VAL A 295 14.93 -0.73 -5.43
N LEU A 296 15.62 -0.65 -4.29
CA LEU A 296 15.27 0.23 -3.19
C LEU A 296 16.18 1.45 -3.22
N PHE A 297 15.62 2.63 -3.48
CA PHE A 297 16.33 3.90 -3.46
C PHE A 297 16.02 4.67 -2.18
N ILE A 298 17.05 4.96 -1.37
CA ILE A 298 16.95 5.79 -0.18
C ILE A 298 17.66 7.12 -0.44
N ASP A 299 16.88 8.20 -0.59
CA ASP A 299 17.43 9.55 -0.65
C ASP A 299 17.75 10.08 0.75
N GLU A 300 18.66 11.04 0.82
CA GLU A 300 19.07 11.70 2.06
C GLU A 300 19.43 10.73 3.19
N VAL A 301 20.19 9.67 2.86
CA VAL A 301 20.55 8.59 3.80
C VAL A 301 21.27 9.10 5.07
N HIS A 302 21.88 10.29 5.00
CA HIS A 302 22.50 10.95 6.15
C HIS A 302 21.52 11.36 7.25
N MET A 303 20.21 11.28 7.00
CA MET A 303 19.15 11.48 8.00
C MET A 303 18.86 10.22 8.83
N LEU A 304 19.37 9.04 8.41
CA LEU A 304 19.19 7.80 9.14
C LEU A 304 20.05 7.74 10.40
N ASP A 305 19.55 7.02 11.40
CA ASP A 305 20.27 6.73 12.63
C ASP A 305 21.06 5.40 12.55
N MET A 306 21.86 5.13 13.57
CA MET A 306 22.66 3.89 13.64
C MET A 306 21.81 2.62 13.68
N GLU A 307 20.60 2.69 14.26
CA GLU A 307 19.70 1.54 14.33
C GLU A 307 19.23 1.14 12.93
N CYS A 308 18.89 2.13 12.08
CA CYS A 308 18.58 1.90 10.68
C CYS A 308 19.75 1.25 9.93
N PHE A 309 20.99 1.76 10.08
CA PHE A 309 22.16 1.18 9.41
C PHE A 309 22.46 -0.25 9.89
N SER A 310 22.30 -0.51 11.19
CA SER A 310 22.46 -1.86 11.75
C SER A 310 21.42 -2.81 11.18
N PHE A 311 20.18 -2.35 11.01
CA PHE A 311 19.12 -3.14 10.36
C PHE A 311 19.43 -3.40 8.88
N LEU A 312 19.84 -2.36 8.13
CA LEU A 312 20.17 -2.46 6.71
C LEU A 312 21.28 -3.48 6.44
N ASN A 313 22.34 -3.48 7.25
CA ASN A 313 23.43 -4.45 7.11
C ASN A 313 22.93 -5.90 7.23
N ARG A 314 22.10 -6.18 8.24
CA ARG A 314 21.51 -7.51 8.43
C ARG A 314 20.53 -7.86 7.30
N ALA A 315 19.74 -6.91 6.83
CA ALA A 315 18.76 -7.14 5.77
C ALA A 315 19.42 -7.46 4.42
N LEU A 316 20.58 -6.86 4.14
CA LEU A 316 21.36 -7.13 2.93
C LEU A 316 21.98 -8.54 2.92
N GLU A 317 22.21 -9.15 4.08
CA GLU A 317 22.73 -10.54 4.14
C GLU A 317 21.68 -11.59 3.73
N THR A 318 20.42 -11.20 3.57
CA THR A 318 19.33 -12.12 3.21
C THR A 318 19.28 -12.37 1.70
N ASP A 319 18.99 -13.61 1.30
CA ASP A 319 18.89 -14.03 -0.12
C ASP A 319 17.83 -13.25 -0.92
N LEU A 320 16.78 -12.78 -0.25
CA LEU A 320 15.69 -11.98 -0.81
C LEU A 320 15.92 -10.47 -0.59
N SER A 321 17.15 -10.00 -0.78
CA SER A 321 17.49 -8.58 -0.68
C SER A 321 17.39 -7.88 -2.04
N PRO A 322 16.67 -6.76 -2.14
CA PRO A 322 16.69 -5.93 -3.35
C PRO A 322 18.02 -5.20 -3.46
N VAL A 323 18.27 -4.63 -4.65
CA VAL A 323 19.43 -3.76 -4.85
C VAL A 323 19.20 -2.45 -4.09
N LEU A 324 20.00 -2.20 -3.06
CA LEU A 324 19.93 -0.97 -2.27
C LEU A 324 20.79 0.12 -2.90
N ILE A 325 20.17 1.22 -3.31
CA ILE A 325 20.86 2.44 -3.77
C ILE A 325 20.58 3.55 -2.77
N MET A 326 21.63 4.13 -2.21
CA MET A 326 21.54 5.23 -1.24
C MET A 326 22.09 6.50 -1.86
N ALA A 327 21.48 7.64 -1.58
CA ALA A 327 21.99 8.94 -1.99
C ALA A 327 22.31 9.84 -0.78
N THR A 328 23.41 10.58 -0.89
CA THR A 328 23.75 11.63 0.07
C THR A 328 24.18 12.92 -0.61
N ASN A 329 23.69 14.04 -0.05
CA ASN A 329 24.06 15.40 -0.42
C ASN A 329 25.19 15.95 0.47
N ARG A 330 25.54 15.26 1.55
CA ARG A 330 26.51 15.72 2.56
C ARG A 330 27.77 14.88 2.55
N GLY A 331 28.91 15.54 2.74
CA GLY A 331 30.22 14.91 2.90
C GLY A 331 30.42 14.35 4.31
N ILE A 332 30.91 15.17 5.24
CA ILE A 332 31.12 14.77 6.63
C ILE A 332 29.89 15.17 7.46
N THR A 333 29.15 14.19 7.96
CA THR A 333 27.98 14.41 8.84
C THR A 333 28.06 13.46 10.02
N ARG A 334 27.75 13.93 11.23
CA ARG A 334 27.62 13.07 12.41
C ARG A 334 26.22 12.47 12.45
N TYR A 335 26.15 11.16 12.62
CA TYR A 335 24.94 10.44 12.99
C TYR A 335 24.82 10.46 14.53
N GLY A 336 23.69 10.91 15.07
CA GLY A 336 23.46 10.88 16.53
C GLY A 336 22.50 11.97 17.02
N PRO A 337 21.92 11.81 18.22
CA PRO A 337 21.10 12.84 18.83
C PRO A 337 21.88 14.15 18.90
N PRO A 338 21.21 15.32 18.83
CA PRO A 338 21.89 16.59 19.04
C PRO A 338 22.72 16.48 20.33
N PRO A 339 23.95 17.01 20.36
CA PRO A 339 24.73 17.03 21.60
C PRO A 339 23.82 17.57 22.71
N PRO A 340 23.83 16.99 23.92
CA PRO A 340 22.98 17.45 25.00
C PRO A 340 23.12 18.96 25.07
N SER A 341 21.99 19.68 24.95
CA SER A 341 21.96 21.13 25.07
C SER A 341 22.80 21.47 26.29
N ARG A 342 23.90 22.21 26.09
CA ARG A 342 24.74 22.65 27.20
C ARG A 342 23.80 23.18 28.29
N PRO A 343 23.92 22.72 29.55
CA PRO A 343 23.12 23.30 30.61
C PRO A 343 23.30 24.82 30.51
N PRO A 344 22.21 25.60 30.62
CA PRO A 344 22.33 27.05 30.59
C PRO A 344 23.40 27.44 31.60
N PRO A 345 24.28 28.40 31.27
CA PRO A 345 25.29 28.85 32.22
C PRO A 345 24.58 29.21 33.53
N PRO A 346 25.17 28.90 34.70
CA PRO A 346 24.54 29.24 35.97
C PRO A 346 24.17 30.71 35.93
N SER A 347 22.90 31.01 36.22
CA SER A 347 22.41 32.38 36.29
C SER A 347 23.33 33.16 37.21
N ARG A 348 24.05 34.15 36.65
CA ARG A 348 24.85 35.08 37.46
C ARG A 348 23.93 35.65 38.55
N PRO A 349 24.38 35.71 39.81
CA PRO A 349 23.60 36.37 40.84
C PRO A 349 23.31 37.80 40.39
N SER A 350 22.04 38.19 40.47
CA SER A 350 21.58 39.54 40.17
C SER A 350 22.42 40.54 40.99
N PRO A 351 22.95 41.60 40.38
CA PRO A 351 23.65 42.63 41.13
C PRO A 351 22.70 43.25 42.16
N PRO A 352 23.20 43.66 43.34
CA PRO A 352 22.37 44.30 44.35
C PRO A 352 21.70 45.54 43.76
N SER A 353 20.43 45.73 44.13
CA SER A 353 19.61 46.86 43.71
C SER A 353 20.32 48.18 44.06
N ARG A 354 20.62 48.97 43.02
CA ARG A 354 21.08 50.35 43.20
C ARG A 354 19.95 51.16 43.83
N PRO A 355 20.21 52.01 44.84
CA PRO A 355 19.20 52.91 45.37
C PRO A 355 18.73 53.87 44.26
N SER A 356 17.42 54.08 44.20
CA SER A 356 16.76 54.99 43.27
C SER A 356 17.24 56.43 43.48
N PRO A 357 17.61 57.18 42.42
CA PRO A 357 17.92 58.60 42.54
C PRO A 357 16.65 59.41 42.88
N PRO A 358 16.78 60.54 43.60
CA PRO A 358 15.65 61.40 43.92
C PRO A 358 15.04 62.01 42.65
N SER A 359 13.72 62.18 42.67
CA SER A 359 12.91 62.72 41.59
C SER A 359 13.28 64.19 41.28
N PRO A 360 13.43 64.58 40.00
CA PRO A 360 13.65 65.97 39.62
C PRO A 360 12.37 66.82 39.81
N PRO A 361 12.50 68.13 40.06
CA PRO A 361 11.36 69.02 40.22
C PRO A 361 10.59 69.23 38.90
N PRO A 362 9.28 69.56 38.96
CA PRO A 362 8.44 69.69 37.78
C PRO A 362 8.82 70.93 36.93
N PRO A 363 8.70 70.84 35.60
CA PRO A 363 8.98 71.97 34.71
C PRO A 363 7.86 73.03 34.75
N PRO A 364 8.18 74.32 34.48
CA PRO A 364 7.19 75.39 34.45
C PRO A 364 6.27 75.30 33.21
N SER A 365 5.02 75.72 33.39
CA SER A 365 3.96 75.72 32.38
C SER A 365 4.24 76.67 31.22
N ARG A 366 4.17 76.15 29.99
CA ARG A 366 4.34 76.92 28.74
C ARG A 366 2.99 77.49 28.26
N PRO A 367 2.94 78.70 27.66
CA PRO A 367 1.69 79.29 27.17
C PRO A 367 1.26 78.72 25.81
N SER A 368 -0.05 78.74 25.56
CA SER A 368 -0.73 78.26 24.36
C SER A 368 -0.40 79.10 23.10
N PRO A 369 -0.18 78.50 21.92
CA PRO A 369 0.02 79.26 20.68
C PRO A 369 -1.30 79.78 20.07
N PRO A 370 -1.27 80.88 19.31
CA PRO A 370 -2.46 81.53 18.76
C PRO A 370 -2.94 80.88 17.45
N SER A 371 -4.25 81.00 17.20
CA SER A 371 -4.96 80.55 15.99
C SER A 371 -4.75 81.50 14.80
N ARG A 372 -4.62 80.95 13.59
CA ARG A 372 -4.53 81.70 12.32
C ARG A 372 -5.08 80.88 11.13
N PRO A 373 -5.41 81.52 9.99
CA PRO A 373 -6.78 81.72 9.53
C PRO A 373 -7.14 80.93 8.25
N SER A 374 -8.41 81.02 7.85
CA SER A 374 -9.04 80.32 6.72
C SER A 374 -8.97 81.06 5.37
N SER A 375 -9.16 80.29 4.27
CA SER A 375 -9.61 80.62 2.88
C SER A 375 -8.54 80.60 1.75
N PRO A 376 -8.89 80.53 0.43
CA PRO A 376 -10.07 79.96 -0.26
C PRO A 376 -9.72 79.04 -1.49
N SER A 377 -10.78 78.55 -2.14
CA SER A 377 -10.94 77.76 -3.38
C SER A 377 -10.26 78.24 -4.69
N SER A 378 -9.82 77.31 -5.57
CA SER A 378 -10.25 77.13 -7.00
C SER A 378 -9.22 76.46 -7.97
N LEU A 379 -9.67 75.37 -8.65
CA LEU A 379 -9.36 74.86 -10.02
C LEU A 379 -7.98 74.22 -10.38
N PRO A 380 -7.84 73.41 -11.46
CA PRO A 380 -8.74 72.44 -12.10
C PRO A 380 -8.14 71.00 -12.28
N VAL A 381 -8.97 70.03 -12.67
CA VAL A 381 -8.70 68.59 -12.82
C VAL A 381 -8.31 68.21 -14.28
N PRO A 382 -7.31 67.34 -14.53
CA PRO A 382 -7.03 66.79 -15.87
C PRO A 382 -7.86 65.51 -16.18
N PRO A 383 -8.11 65.18 -17.46
CA PRO A 383 -9.13 64.22 -17.87
C PRO A 383 -8.72 62.75 -17.68
N LEU A 384 -9.70 61.93 -17.28
CA LEU A 384 -9.60 60.48 -17.10
C LEU A 384 -9.76 59.74 -18.44
N LEU A 385 -8.91 58.73 -18.67
CA LEU A 385 -9.05 57.75 -19.73
C LEU A 385 -10.28 56.83 -19.47
N PRO A 386 -10.98 56.32 -20.51
CA PRO A 386 -12.17 55.50 -20.33
C PRO A 386 -11.80 54.10 -19.79
N VAL A 387 -12.37 53.74 -18.64
CA VAL A 387 -12.33 52.39 -18.08
C VAL A 387 -13.38 51.52 -18.81
N PRO A 388 -13.05 50.28 -19.24
CA PRO A 388 -14.01 49.40 -19.90
C PRO A 388 -15.14 48.98 -18.93
N PRO A 389 -16.36 48.73 -19.43
CA PRO A 389 -17.49 48.34 -18.60
C PRO A 389 -17.25 46.98 -17.92
N PRO A 390 -17.67 46.81 -16.66
CA PRO A 390 -17.56 45.53 -15.96
C PRO A 390 -18.50 44.49 -16.60
N LEU A 391 -18.00 43.25 -16.69
CA LEU A 391 -18.80 42.10 -17.15
C LEU A 391 -20.02 41.87 -16.23
N PRO A 392 -21.16 41.41 -16.76
CA PRO A 392 -22.34 41.10 -15.95
C PRO A 392 -22.03 39.99 -14.94
N VAL A 393 -22.31 40.25 -13.66
CA VAL A 393 -22.27 39.23 -12.60
C VAL A 393 -23.43 38.25 -12.85
N PRO A 394 -23.19 36.93 -12.92
CA PRO A 394 -24.28 35.96 -13.06
C PRO A 394 -25.17 35.99 -11.81
N PRO A 395 -26.48 35.77 -11.96
CA PRO A 395 -27.40 35.74 -10.81
C PRO A 395 -27.01 34.61 -9.84
N PRO A 396 -27.18 34.81 -8.52
CA PRO A 396 -26.89 33.78 -7.54
C PRO A 396 -27.79 32.57 -7.77
N LEU A 397 -27.19 31.37 -7.72
CA LEU A 397 -27.93 30.11 -7.76
C LEU A 397 -28.91 30.07 -6.57
N PRO A 398 -30.14 29.55 -6.77
CA PRO A 398 -31.11 29.43 -5.70
C PRO A 398 -30.58 28.51 -4.59
N VAL A 399 -30.63 29.01 -3.36
CA VAL A 399 -30.29 28.26 -2.15
C VAL A 399 -31.31 27.12 -2.00
N PRO A 400 -30.88 25.84 -1.87
CA PRO A 400 -31.82 24.77 -1.60
C PRO A 400 -32.49 25.00 -0.24
N PRO A 401 -33.79 24.67 -0.09
CA PRO A 401 -34.48 24.83 1.18
C PRO A 401 -33.81 23.99 2.27
N PRO A 402 -33.80 24.46 3.54
CA PRO A 402 -33.23 23.72 4.64
C PRO A 402 -33.93 22.37 4.79
N PHE A 403 -33.13 21.31 4.98
CA PHE A 403 -33.65 19.97 5.26
C PHE A 403 -34.56 20.01 6.49
N PRO A 404 -35.76 19.41 6.43
CA PRO A 404 -36.62 19.29 7.61
C PRO A 404 -35.91 18.46 8.67
N SER A 405 -35.92 18.96 9.90
CA SER A 405 -35.44 18.24 11.08
C SER A 405 -36.09 16.87 11.18
N PRO A 406 -35.33 15.79 11.48
CA PRO A 406 -35.91 14.48 11.66
C PRO A 406 -36.93 14.49 12.82
N PRO A 407 -38.05 13.75 12.71
CA PRO A 407 -39.04 13.67 13.77
C PRO A 407 -38.42 13.05 15.04
N PRO A 408 -38.87 13.43 16.24
CA PRO A 408 -38.37 12.88 17.48
C PRO A 408 -38.63 11.37 17.54
N PHE A 409 -37.61 10.61 17.96
CA PHE A 409 -37.72 9.17 18.18
C PHE A 409 -38.85 8.87 19.18
N PRO A 410 -39.74 7.89 18.88
CA PRO A 410 -40.73 7.45 19.84
C PRO A 410 -40.02 6.74 21.01
N SER A 411 -40.39 7.14 22.23
CA SER A 411 -39.94 6.55 23.49
C SER A 411 -40.21 5.04 23.52
N LEU A 412 -39.16 4.25 23.75
CA LEU A 412 -39.24 2.81 23.99
C LEU A 412 -40.15 2.51 25.21
N PRO A 413 -40.96 1.44 25.18
CA PRO A 413 -41.76 1.02 26.32
C PRO A 413 -40.88 0.55 27.48
N HIS A 414 -41.32 0.86 28.70
CA HIS A 414 -40.68 0.49 29.97
C HIS A 414 -40.40 -1.03 30.05
N PHE A 415 -39.14 -1.39 30.30
CA PHE A 415 -38.78 -2.73 30.78
C PHE A 415 -39.08 -2.84 32.28
N PRO A 416 -39.70 -3.94 32.75
CA PRO A 416 -39.92 -4.18 34.17
C PRO A 416 -38.60 -4.43 34.92
N SER A 417 -38.54 -3.90 36.15
CA SER A 417 -37.42 -3.93 37.09
C SER A 417 -36.96 -5.34 37.48
N ILE A 418 -35.64 -5.57 37.42
CA ILE A 418 -34.96 -6.77 37.95
C ILE A 418 -34.82 -6.63 39.49
N PRO A 419 -35.08 -7.68 40.30
CA PRO A 419 -34.96 -7.61 41.76
C PRO A 419 -33.50 -7.60 42.25
N PRO A 420 -33.22 -7.06 43.47
CA PRO A 420 -31.87 -6.91 44.01
C PRO A 420 -31.30 -8.23 44.57
N PHE A 421 -30.01 -8.49 44.31
CA PHE A 421 -29.24 -9.57 44.94
C PHE A 421 -28.68 -9.13 46.31
N PRO A 422 -28.57 -10.05 47.29
CA PRO A 422 -28.17 -9.73 48.67
C PRO A 422 -26.64 -9.63 48.87
N SER A 423 -26.29 -8.89 49.91
CA SER A 423 -24.97 -8.46 50.38
C SER A 423 -24.11 -9.59 50.98
N LEU A 424 -22.81 -9.58 50.69
CA LEU A 424 -21.79 -10.34 51.43
C LEU A 424 -20.76 -9.44 52.11
N LEU A 425 -20.52 -9.85 53.35
CA LEU A 425 -19.68 -9.37 54.45
C LEU A 425 -18.28 -8.80 54.12
N SER A 426 -17.94 -7.83 54.97
CA SER A 426 -16.71 -7.06 55.20
C SER A 426 -15.46 -7.85 55.64
N PHE A 427 -14.27 -7.35 55.26
CA PHE A 427 -13.00 -7.59 55.97
C PHE A 427 -12.19 -6.29 56.17
N PRO A 428 -11.42 -6.14 57.27
CA PRO A 428 -10.92 -4.86 57.78
C PRO A 428 -9.48 -4.52 57.36
N SER A 429 -9.18 -3.22 57.44
CA SER A 429 -7.90 -2.51 57.22
C SER A 429 -6.89 -2.61 58.38
N LEU A 430 -5.58 -2.39 58.11
CA LEU A 430 -4.54 -1.69 58.94
C LEU A 430 -3.12 -1.93 58.31
N PRO A 431 -2.01 -1.29 58.76
CA PRO A 431 -1.52 0.09 58.53
C PRO A 431 -0.07 0.13 57.91
N PRO A 432 0.57 1.31 57.71
CA PRO A 432 1.85 1.48 56.97
C PRO A 432 3.09 1.70 57.88
N PHE A 433 4.34 1.50 57.41
CA PHE A 433 5.62 2.07 57.94
C PHE A 433 6.87 1.54 57.15
N PRO A 434 8.15 1.99 57.36
CA PRO A 434 8.83 3.15 56.78
C PRO A 434 10.12 2.83 55.96
N SER A 435 10.75 3.88 55.43
CA SER A 435 12.08 3.99 54.79
C SER A 435 13.29 3.75 55.69
N LEU A 436 14.41 3.18 55.18
CA LEU A 436 15.80 3.58 55.47
C LEU A 436 16.87 2.85 54.60
N LEU A 437 18.04 3.49 54.54
CA LEU A 437 19.23 3.39 53.67
C LEU A 437 20.12 2.13 53.80
N SER A 438 20.93 1.93 52.73
CA SER A 438 22.32 1.45 52.68
C SER A 438 22.70 0.07 53.23
N SER A 439 23.13 -0.85 52.33
CA SER A 439 24.52 -1.33 52.22
C SER A 439 24.68 -2.52 51.24
N ARG A 440 25.82 -2.50 50.53
CA ARG A 440 26.53 -3.49 49.65
C ARG A 440 26.45 -4.98 50.10
N PRO A 441 27.01 -6.02 49.38
CA PRO A 441 27.76 -6.07 48.10
C PRO A 441 27.51 -7.33 47.17
N SER A 442 28.22 -7.36 46.03
CA SER A 442 28.86 -8.49 45.28
C SER A 442 28.18 -9.87 45.07
N SER A 443 28.17 -10.28 43.79
CA SER A 443 28.11 -11.64 43.20
C SER A 443 28.90 -12.74 43.96
N PRO A 444 28.60 -14.06 43.85
CA PRO A 444 28.84 -14.82 42.60
C PRO A 444 27.94 -16.05 42.29
N SER A 445 27.98 -16.46 41.01
CA SER A 445 27.98 -17.82 40.43
C SER A 445 27.05 -18.97 40.90
N SER A 446 26.54 -19.68 39.88
CA SER A 446 26.02 -21.07 39.85
C SER A 446 24.54 -21.30 40.16
N LEU A 447 23.80 -21.77 39.14
CA LEU A 447 22.46 -22.37 39.25
C LEU A 447 22.49 -23.75 38.57
N PRO A 448 22.13 -24.82 39.29
CA PRO A 448 21.68 -26.08 38.70
C PRO A 448 20.14 -26.25 38.75
N VAL A 449 19.69 -27.15 37.87
CA VAL A 449 18.34 -27.64 37.51
C VAL A 449 17.30 -27.78 38.65
N PRO A 450 15.99 -27.52 38.40
CA PRO A 450 14.90 -27.83 39.35
C PRO A 450 14.31 -29.26 39.20
N PRO A 451 13.88 -29.91 40.30
CA PRO A 451 13.16 -31.19 40.26
C PRO A 451 11.62 -31.06 40.31
N LEU A 452 10.97 -32.17 39.96
CA LEU A 452 9.52 -32.44 39.83
C LEU A 452 8.65 -32.12 41.06
N PHE A 453 7.36 -31.82 40.80
CA PHE A 453 6.26 -31.94 41.77
C PHE A 453 5.14 -32.90 41.28
N PRO A 454 4.35 -33.52 42.19
CA PRO A 454 3.69 -34.81 41.97
C PRO A 454 2.18 -34.74 41.61
N SER A 455 1.70 -35.86 41.08
CA SER A 455 0.35 -36.23 40.64
C SER A 455 -0.64 -36.59 41.77
N LEU A 456 -1.94 -36.38 41.55
CA LEU A 456 -3.09 -36.92 42.33
C LEU A 456 -4.34 -37.09 41.40
N PRO A 457 -5.38 -37.88 41.75
CA PRO A 457 -5.72 -39.17 41.13
C PRO A 457 -7.03 -39.18 40.27
N PRO A 458 -7.38 -40.30 39.60
CA PRO A 458 -8.51 -40.40 38.65
C PRO A 458 -9.73 -41.18 39.18
N PHE A 459 -10.93 -41.00 38.59
CA PHE A 459 -12.07 -41.95 38.44
C PHE A 459 -13.30 -41.23 37.82
N PRO A 460 -14.36 -41.90 37.31
CA PRO A 460 -14.48 -43.25 36.71
C PRO A 460 -15.18 -43.26 35.31
N SER A 461 -15.07 -44.39 34.63
CA SER A 461 -15.67 -44.78 33.34
C SER A 461 -17.07 -45.42 33.48
N LEU A 462 -17.96 -45.28 32.49
CA LEU A 462 -18.92 -46.34 32.09
C LEU A 462 -19.64 -46.08 30.73
N LEU A 463 -19.79 -47.18 29.98
CA LEU A 463 -20.71 -47.52 28.86
C LEU A 463 -20.25 -47.31 27.40
N SER A 464 -20.77 -48.20 26.55
CA SER A 464 -20.04 -49.11 25.64
C SER A 464 -20.60 -49.14 24.19
N PHE A 465 -19.71 -49.39 23.21
CA PHE A 465 -19.78 -50.23 21.97
C PHE A 465 -21.12 -50.48 21.21
N PRO A 466 -21.13 -50.67 19.85
CA PRO A 466 -20.34 -51.71 19.18
C PRO A 466 -19.76 -51.43 17.78
N SER A 467 -18.85 -52.34 17.42
CA SER A 467 -18.01 -52.52 16.22
C SER A 467 -18.62 -53.47 15.18
N LEU A 468 -18.15 -53.40 13.92
CA LEU A 468 -18.21 -54.44 12.86
C LEU A 468 -17.22 -54.04 11.71
N PRO A 469 -16.76 -54.95 10.82
CA PRO A 469 -15.41 -55.57 10.87
C PRO A 469 -14.48 -55.22 9.68
N PRO A 470 -13.18 -55.58 9.72
CA PRO A 470 -12.25 -55.35 8.61
C PRO A 470 -12.29 -56.48 7.58
N SER A 471 -12.39 -56.12 6.30
CA SER A 471 -12.28 -57.07 5.19
C SER A 471 -10.83 -57.38 4.83
N ARG A 472 -10.58 -58.68 4.78
CA ARG A 472 -9.35 -59.39 4.44
C ARG A 472 -9.19 -59.45 2.91
N ARG A 473 -8.06 -59.00 2.36
CA ARG A 473 -7.51 -59.55 1.11
C ARG A 473 -5.99 -59.64 1.20
N GLN A 474 -5.52 -60.88 1.23
CA GLN A 474 -4.15 -61.30 0.97
C GLN A 474 -3.87 -61.26 -0.54
N GLY A 475 -2.61 -60.92 -0.87
CA GLY A 475 -1.80 -61.60 -1.88
C GLY A 475 -1.99 -61.16 -3.34
N GLN A 476 -0.98 -60.50 -3.92
CA GLN A 476 0.16 -61.15 -4.56
C GLN A 476 1.02 -60.07 -5.25
N GLY A 477 2.33 -60.10 -4.97
CA GLY A 477 3.31 -59.38 -5.76
C GLY A 477 3.56 -60.06 -7.11
N LYS A 478 3.88 -59.26 -8.12
CA LYS A 478 4.68 -59.72 -9.25
C LYS A 478 5.50 -58.55 -9.79
N VAL A 479 6.80 -58.68 -9.56
CA VAL A 479 7.90 -58.03 -10.26
C VAL A 479 7.82 -58.42 -11.74
N LEU A 480 8.01 -57.47 -12.64
CA LEU A 480 8.52 -57.71 -13.99
C LEU A 480 9.34 -56.49 -14.44
N ARG A 481 10.37 -56.82 -15.21
CA ARG A 481 11.55 -56.04 -15.61
C ARG A 481 11.28 -54.69 -16.25
#